data_AF-W9XYA3-F1
#
_entry.id   AF-W9XYA3-F1
#
_cell.length_a   1.000
_cell.length_b   1.000
_cell.length_c   1.000
_cell.angle_alpha   90.00
_cell.angle_beta   90.00
_cell.angle_gamma   90.00
#
_symmetry.space_group_name_H-M   'P 1'
#
loop_
_entity.id
_entity.type
_entity.pdbx_description
1 polymer ?
#
loop_
_entity_poly.entity_id
_entity_poly.type
_entity_poly.pdbx_seq_one_letter_code
_entity_poly.pdbx_strand_id
1 'polypeptide(L)'
;MNWRRRSTLGLAIDFPTLNVLGFVCYTISTCCFLCSPTVRAQYAARHPASPKPTVQLNDLAFGVHAVIMVILIYSQFYRWPWYFKVSSHQRASRPVLGIVWGSIVAIAVVVMVVFCRSGWQQQDPLDWAWIDVVYTLGYVKLICTFVKYIPQAWVNYKRKSTQGWSIMQILFDFTGGVLSLLQLVIDASLQADWSGITGNPLKLGLSNISIAFDVIFIVQHYLLYRGQNDVSIEVDEDSQRPLLAQ
;
A
#
# COMPACT_ATOMS: atom_id res chain seq x y z
N MET A 1 -13.08 4.46 12.05
CA MET A 1 -14.36 4.90 11.45
C MET A 1 -15.39 3.77 11.45
N ASN A 2 -15.07 2.59 10.89
CA ASN A 2 -15.95 1.41 10.88
C ASN A 2 -16.45 1.01 12.28
N TRP A 3 -15.58 1.06 13.30
CA TRP A 3 -15.97 0.79 14.70
C TRP A 3 -17.06 1.74 15.22
N ARG A 4 -16.99 3.04 14.88
CA ARG A 4 -18.02 4.01 15.28
C ARG A 4 -19.33 3.83 14.50
N ARG A 5 -19.26 3.45 13.22
CA ARG A 5 -20.43 3.25 12.35
C ARG A 5 -21.05 1.84 12.45
N ARG A 6 -20.35 0.89 13.09
CA ARG A 6 -20.65 -0.56 13.11
C ARG A 6 -21.05 -1.13 11.74
N SER A 7 -20.46 -0.60 10.66
CA SER A 7 -20.82 -0.93 9.28
C SER A 7 -19.60 -0.80 8.37
N THR A 8 -19.46 -1.72 7.41
CA THR A 8 -18.44 -1.71 6.35
C THR A 8 -19.00 -1.31 4.98
N LEU A 9 -20.27 -0.92 4.90
CA LEU A 9 -20.97 -0.61 3.63
C LEU A 9 -20.32 0.52 2.81
N GLY A 10 -19.52 1.40 3.44
CA GLY A 10 -18.81 2.48 2.77
C GLY A 10 -17.43 2.12 2.19
N LEU A 11 -16.93 0.90 2.41
CA LEU A 11 -15.60 0.48 1.99
C LEU A 11 -15.68 -0.78 1.12
N ALA A 12 -15.23 -0.68 -0.14
CA ALA A 12 -15.09 -1.85 -0.99
C ALA A 12 -14.00 -2.77 -0.43
N ILE A 13 -14.26 -4.08 -0.33
CA ILE A 13 -13.32 -5.09 0.19
C ILE A 13 -12.01 -5.16 -0.63
N ASP A 14 -12.06 -4.71 -1.87
CA ASP A 14 -10.93 -4.55 -2.78
C ASP A 14 -9.80 -3.72 -2.16
N PHE A 15 -10.15 -2.63 -1.47
CA PHE A 15 -9.20 -1.70 -0.89
C PHE A 15 -8.34 -2.33 0.22
N PRO A 16 -8.92 -2.93 1.29
CA PRO A 16 -8.12 -3.62 2.30
C PRO A 16 -7.41 -4.86 1.73
N THR A 17 -7.96 -5.56 0.73
CA THR A 17 -7.29 -6.71 0.09
C THR A 17 -5.97 -6.30 -0.56
N LEU A 18 -5.98 -5.26 -1.40
CA LEU A 18 -4.76 -4.74 -2.05
C LEU A 18 -3.78 -4.14 -1.03
N ASN A 19 -4.29 -3.53 0.05
CA ASN A 19 -3.44 -3.00 1.11
C ASN A 19 -2.71 -4.10 1.88
N VAL A 20 -3.37 -5.22 2.22
CA VAL A 20 -2.72 -6.36 2.87
C VAL A 20 -1.57 -6.87 2.01
N LEU A 21 -1.82 -7.17 0.74
CA LEU A 21 -0.77 -7.62 -0.19
C LEU A 21 0.39 -6.62 -0.26
N GLY A 22 0.08 -5.34 -0.52
CA GLY A 22 1.09 -4.30 -0.66
C GLY A 22 1.94 -4.14 0.60
N PHE A 23 1.31 -3.94 1.77
CA PHE A 23 2.05 -3.71 3.02
C PHE A 23 2.83 -4.94 3.48
N VAL A 24 2.35 -6.17 3.23
CA VAL A 24 3.13 -7.38 3.49
C VAL A 24 4.39 -7.41 2.61
N CYS A 25 4.26 -7.18 1.29
CA CYS A 25 5.41 -7.12 0.39
C CYS A 25 6.41 -6.02 0.80
N TYR A 26 5.92 -4.84 1.16
CA TYR A 26 6.73 -3.74 1.67
C TYR A 26 7.50 -4.15 2.93
N THR A 27 6.83 -4.69 3.94
CA THR A 27 7.46 -5.08 5.21
C THR A 27 8.50 -6.18 5.02
N ILE A 28 8.22 -7.19 4.18
CA ILE A 28 9.19 -8.24 3.86
C ILE A 28 10.40 -7.62 3.15
N SER A 29 10.20 -6.79 2.12
CA SER A 29 11.31 -6.17 1.39
C SER A 29 12.19 -5.29 2.29
N THR A 30 11.56 -4.52 3.18
CA THR A 30 12.21 -3.65 4.16
C THR A 30 13.02 -4.48 5.16
N CYS A 31 12.45 -5.57 5.66
CA CYS A 31 13.13 -6.51 6.54
C CYS A 31 14.34 -7.16 5.85
N CYS A 32 14.20 -7.57 4.58
CA CYS A 32 15.32 -8.13 3.82
C CYS A 32 16.47 -7.13 3.64
N PHE A 33 16.17 -5.87 3.27
CA PHE A 33 17.21 -4.85 3.15
C PHE A 33 17.90 -4.49 4.46
N LEU A 34 17.21 -4.64 5.59
CA LEU A 34 17.75 -4.31 6.91
C LEU A 34 18.55 -5.47 7.52
N CYS A 35 17.96 -6.66 7.52
CA CYS A 35 18.43 -7.81 8.28
C CYS A 35 19.29 -8.79 7.47
N SER A 36 19.14 -8.88 6.15
CA SER A 36 19.86 -9.87 5.34
C SER A 36 21.23 -9.38 4.89
N PRO A 37 22.35 -9.97 5.36
CA PRO A 37 23.68 -9.59 4.91
C PRO A 37 23.88 -9.81 3.41
N THR A 38 23.30 -10.89 2.86
CA THR A 38 23.38 -11.25 1.45
C THR A 38 22.75 -10.20 0.55
N VAL A 39 21.52 -9.78 0.85
CA VAL A 39 20.80 -8.76 0.06
C VAL A 39 21.53 -7.42 0.15
N ARG A 40 22.08 -7.08 1.32
CA ARG A 40 22.86 -5.85 1.50
C ARG A 40 24.16 -5.85 0.71
N ALA A 41 24.88 -6.97 0.68
CA ALA A 41 26.08 -7.12 -0.14
C ALA A 41 25.76 -7.03 -1.64
N GLN A 42 24.67 -7.67 -2.08
CA GLN A 42 24.19 -7.59 -3.46
C GLN A 42 23.79 -6.15 -3.84
N TYR A 43 23.14 -5.44 -2.92
CA TYR A 43 22.77 -4.03 -3.11
C TYR A 43 24.00 -3.15 -3.27
N ALA A 44 24.99 -3.32 -2.39
CA ALA A 44 26.24 -2.56 -2.41
C ALA A 44 27.01 -2.75 -3.73
N ALA A 45 27.03 -3.97 -4.26
CA ALA A 45 27.66 -4.27 -5.54
C ALA A 45 26.95 -3.60 -6.73
N ARG A 46 25.60 -3.51 -6.68
CA ARG A 46 24.81 -2.85 -7.74
C ARG A 46 24.77 -1.32 -7.64
N HIS A 47 25.00 -0.76 -6.46
CA HIS A 47 24.94 0.68 -6.20
C HIS A 47 26.26 1.19 -5.60
N PRO A 48 27.36 1.20 -6.37
CA PRO A 48 28.68 1.59 -5.86
C PRO A 48 28.74 3.03 -5.34
N ALA A 49 27.89 3.93 -5.86
CA ALA A 49 27.78 5.31 -5.39
C ALA A 49 27.10 5.43 -4.01
N SER A 50 26.21 4.50 -3.67
CA SER A 50 25.48 4.50 -2.39
C SER A 50 25.35 3.06 -1.87
N PRO A 51 26.44 2.46 -1.36
CA PRO A 51 26.49 1.02 -1.11
C PRO A 51 25.62 0.55 0.07
N LYS A 52 25.15 1.47 0.91
CA LYS A 52 24.25 1.16 2.02
C LYS A 52 22.80 1.39 1.58
N PRO A 53 21.90 0.39 1.70
CA PRO A 53 20.48 0.61 1.48
C PRO A 53 19.98 1.75 2.38
N THR A 54 19.19 2.66 1.84
CA THR A 54 18.61 3.79 2.59
C THR A 54 17.45 3.37 3.51
N VAL A 55 17.28 2.07 3.74
CA VAL A 55 16.21 1.51 4.56
C VAL A 55 16.63 1.52 6.02
N GLN A 56 15.76 2.05 6.88
CA GLN A 56 16.05 2.25 8.30
C GLN A 56 15.08 1.46 9.19
N LEU A 57 15.40 1.34 10.49
CA LEU A 57 14.56 0.60 11.45
C LEU A 57 13.14 1.18 11.59
N ASN A 58 13.00 2.50 11.46
CA ASN A 58 11.71 3.16 11.52
C ASN A 58 10.83 2.83 10.30
N ASP A 59 11.43 2.62 9.12
CA ASP A 59 10.70 2.17 7.92
C ASP A 59 10.08 0.78 8.15
N LEU A 60 10.81 -0.10 8.85
CA LEU A 60 10.33 -1.43 9.24
C LEU A 60 9.22 -1.35 10.30
N ALA A 61 9.41 -0.53 11.34
CA ALA A 61 8.40 -0.32 12.38
C ALA A 61 7.08 0.21 11.79
N PHE A 62 7.17 1.17 10.86
CA PHE A 62 6.03 1.66 10.09
C PHE A 62 5.37 0.54 9.28
N GLY A 63 6.14 -0.26 8.54
CA GLY A 63 5.62 -1.39 7.76
C GLY A 63 4.88 -2.42 8.61
N VAL A 64 5.45 -2.84 9.74
CA VAL A 64 4.84 -3.80 10.68
C VAL A 64 3.55 -3.23 11.25
N HIS A 65 3.57 -1.97 11.72
CA HIS A 65 2.37 -1.30 12.22
C HIS A 65 1.27 -1.23 11.16
N ALA A 66 1.63 -0.87 9.92
CA ALA A 66 0.69 -0.81 8.82
C ALA A 66 0.07 -2.18 8.52
N VAL A 67 0.86 -3.26 8.50
CA VAL A 67 0.36 -4.64 8.33
C VAL A 67 -0.67 -4.98 9.41
N ILE A 68 -0.39 -4.68 10.68
CA ILE A 68 -1.33 -4.92 11.79
C ILE A 68 -2.63 -4.15 11.54
N MET A 69 -2.55 -2.85 11.21
CA MET A 69 -3.72 -2.02 10.97
C MET A 69 -4.57 -2.51 9.79
N VAL A 70 -3.94 -2.93 8.68
CA VAL A 70 -4.70 -3.40 7.51
C VAL A 70 -5.31 -4.78 7.73
N ILE A 71 -4.67 -5.66 8.52
CA ILE A 71 -5.27 -6.93 8.95
C ILE A 71 -6.47 -6.68 9.85
N LEU A 72 -6.36 -5.76 10.81
CA LEU A 72 -7.48 -5.37 11.67
C LEU A 72 -8.64 -4.82 10.84
N ILE A 73 -8.37 -3.93 9.87
CA ILE A 73 -9.41 -3.40 8.98
C ILE A 73 -10.02 -4.50 8.11
N TYR A 74 -9.21 -5.40 7.54
CA TYR A 74 -9.70 -6.51 6.73
C TYR A 74 -10.57 -7.47 7.56
N SER A 75 -10.20 -7.73 8.81
CA SER A 75 -10.99 -8.58 9.72
C SER A 75 -12.40 -8.03 10.00
N GLN A 76 -12.59 -6.71 9.92
CA GLN A 76 -13.90 -6.06 10.13
C GLN A 76 -14.93 -6.38 9.05
N PHE A 77 -14.50 -6.94 7.92
CA PHE A 77 -15.39 -7.41 6.87
C PHE A 77 -16.08 -8.72 7.26
N TYR A 78 -15.50 -9.49 8.19
CA TYR A 78 -16.11 -10.72 8.66
C TYR A 78 -17.08 -10.43 9.81
N ARG A 79 -18.28 -11.00 9.72
CA ARG A 79 -19.35 -10.82 10.71
C ARG A 79 -18.97 -11.36 12.08
N TRP A 80 -18.23 -12.48 12.11
CA TRP A 80 -17.97 -13.27 13.32
C TRP A 80 -17.16 -12.52 14.40
N PRO A 81 -16.06 -11.81 14.09
CA PRO A 81 -15.31 -11.09 15.14
C PRO A 81 -15.90 -9.74 15.57
N TRP A 82 -16.78 -9.09 14.78
CA TRP A 82 -17.15 -7.68 15.01
C TRP A 82 -18.65 -7.37 15.05
N TYR A 83 -19.52 -8.27 14.60
CA TYR A 83 -20.98 -8.06 14.51
C TYR A 83 -21.37 -6.76 13.75
N PHE A 84 -20.57 -6.33 12.77
CA PHE A 84 -20.89 -5.16 11.93
C PHE A 84 -21.93 -5.48 10.86
N LYS A 85 -22.66 -4.47 10.38
CA LYS A 85 -23.46 -4.60 9.16
C LYS A 85 -22.52 -4.73 7.96
N VAL A 86 -22.66 -5.82 7.23
CA VAL A 86 -21.77 -6.22 6.14
C VAL A 86 -22.62 -6.41 4.89
N SER A 87 -22.15 -5.92 3.74
CA SER A 87 -22.83 -6.15 2.44
C SER A 87 -22.91 -7.65 2.13
N SER A 88 -24.00 -8.10 1.50
CA SER A 88 -24.13 -9.50 1.04
C SER A 88 -23.14 -9.83 -0.10
N HIS A 89 -22.68 -8.82 -0.85
CA HIS A 89 -21.71 -8.96 -1.94
C HIS A 89 -20.30 -8.53 -1.50
N GLN A 90 -19.61 -9.43 -0.81
CA GLN A 90 -18.28 -9.22 -0.19
C GLN A 90 -17.10 -9.78 -0.99
N ARG A 91 -17.28 -10.15 -2.26
CA ARG A 91 -16.19 -10.78 -3.02
C ARG A 91 -15.28 -9.71 -3.61
N ALA A 92 -13.97 -9.93 -3.50
CA ALA A 92 -12.99 -9.11 -4.20
C ALA A 92 -13.29 -9.14 -5.71
N SER A 93 -13.19 -7.99 -6.36
CA SER A 93 -13.46 -7.87 -7.79
C SER A 93 -12.47 -8.69 -8.61
N ARG A 94 -12.90 -9.16 -9.79
CA ARG A 94 -12.06 -9.97 -10.68
C ARG A 94 -10.73 -9.28 -11.04
N PRO A 95 -10.67 -7.96 -11.30
CA PRO A 95 -9.40 -7.27 -11.54
C PRO A 95 -8.46 -7.31 -10.32
N VAL A 96 -8.99 -7.10 -9.12
CA VAL A 96 -8.20 -7.13 -7.87
C VAL A 96 -7.66 -8.54 -7.62
N LEU A 97 -8.49 -9.56 -7.80
CA LEU A 97 -8.07 -10.94 -7.66
C LEU A 97 -7.00 -11.30 -8.71
N GLY A 98 -7.13 -10.80 -9.93
CA GLY A 98 -6.12 -10.92 -10.98
C GLY A 98 -4.78 -10.29 -10.58
N ILE A 99 -4.78 -9.12 -9.94
CA ILE A 99 -3.56 -8.47 -9.43
C ILE A 99 -2.94 -9.28 -8.29
N VAL A 100 -3.76 -9.79 -7.37
CA VAL A 100 -3.26 -10.61 -6.26
C VAL A 100 -2.58 -11.87 -6.77
N TRP A 101 -3.26 -12.66 -7.61
CA TRP A 101 -2.67 -13.87 -8.17
C TRP A 101 -1.52 -13.57 -9.13
N GLY A 102 -1.64 -12.53 -9.95
CA GLY A 102 -0.56 -12.09 -10.84
C GLY A 102 0.70 -11.69 -10.07
N SER A 103 0.56 -11.01 -8.93
CA SER A 103 1.68 -10.65 -8.06
C SER A 103 2.33 -11.88 -7.43
N ILE A 104 1.53 -12.84 -6.95
CA ILE A 104 2.03 -14.09 -6.39
C ILE A 104 2.80 -14.89 -7.45
N VAL A 105 2.24 -15.02 -8.65
CA VAL A 105 2.88 -15.71 -9.77
C VAL A 105 4.17 -14.99 -10.19
N ALA A 106 4.15 -13.66 -10.30
CA ALA A 106 5.35 -12.89 -10.64
C ALA A 106 6.48 -13.10 -9.63
N ILE A 107 6.18 -13.06 -8.33
CA ILE A 107 7.16 -13.34 -7.28
C ILE A 107 7.68 -14.78 -7.41
N ALA A 108 6.79 -15.76 -7.60
CA ALA A 108 7.18 -17.17 -7.75
C ALA A 108 8.08 -17.40 -8.98
N VAL A 109 7.79 -16.74 -10.11
CA VAL A 109 8.60 -16.80 -11.33
C VAL A 109 9.98 -16.20 -11.09
N VAL A 110 10.09 -15.03 -10.46
CA VAL A 110 11.39 -14.41 -10.18
C VAL A 110 12.21 -15.28 -9.21
N VAL A 111 11.57 -15.83 -8.18
CA VAL A 111 12.20 -16.80 -7.27
C VAL A 111 12.70 -18.02 -8.03
N MET A 112 11.89 -18.59 -8.93
CA MET A 112 12.30 -19.71 -9.78
C MET A 112 13.49 -19.36 -10.68
N VAL A 113 13.49 -18.18 -11.31
CA VAL A 113 14.59 -17.73 -12.16
C VAL A 113 15.89 -17.60 -11.36
N VAL A 114 15.83 -16.99 -10.18
CA VAL A 114 16.98 -16.86 -9.27
C VAL A 114 17.51 -18.24 -8.88
N PHE A 115 16.63 -19.20 -8.59
CA PHE A 115 17.05 -20.57 -8.30
C PHE A 115 17.69 -21.28 -9.49
N CYS A 116 17.10 -21.18 -10.68
CA CYS A 116 17.59 -21.87 -11.87
C CYS A 116 18.89 -21.28 -12.42
N ARG A 117 19.11 -19.96 -12.28
CA ARG A 117 20.29 -19.27 -12.83
C ARG A 117 21.46 -19.25 -11.86
N SER A 118 21.19 -18.96 -10.58
CA SER A 118 22.23 -18.55 -9.64
C SER A 118 22.31 -19.47 -8.41
N GLY A 119 21.41 -20.45 -8.30
CA GLY A 119 21.38 -21.40 -7.20
C GLY A 119 21.10 -20.75 -5.84
N TRP A 120 21.50 -21.45 -4.77
CA TRP A 120 21.17 -21.07 -3.38
C TRP A 120 22.24 -20.20 -2.70
N GLN A 121 23.52 -20.36 -3.05
CA GLN A 121 24.66 -19.74 -2.36
C GLN A 121 25.65 -19.13 -3.36
N GLN A 122 26.37 -18.09 -2.93
CA GLN A 122 27.41 -17.39 -3.73
C GLN A 122 26.89 -16.85 -5.08
N GLN A 123 25.71 -16.25 -5.07
CA GLN A 123 25.13 -15.62 -6.26
C GLN A 123 25.95 -14.40 -6.67
N ASP A 124 26.24 -14.28 -7.97
CA ASP A 124 26.81 -13.06 -8.55
C ASP A 124 25.81 -11.92 -8.35
N PRO A 125 26.19 -10.83 -7.65
CA PRO A 125 25.33 -9.67 -7.49
C PRO A 125 24.84 -9.05 -8.79
N LEU A 126 25.56 -9.18 -9.91
CA LEU A 126 25.22 -8.54 -11.18
C LEU A 126 24.25 -9.37 -12.03
N ASP A 127 24.09 -10.66 -11.74
CA ASP A 127 23.09 -11.54 -12.36
C ASP A 127 21.83 -11.66 -11.47
N TRP A 128 20.89 -12.53 -11.82
CA TRP A 128 19.67 -12.81 -11.05
C TRP A 128 20.00 -13.24 -9.62
N ALA A 129 19.57 -12.47 -8.64
CA ALA A 129 19.93 -12.69 -7.25
C ALA A 129 18.76 -12.39 -6.31
N TRP A 130 18.92 -12.69 -5.02
CA TRP A 130 17.90 -12.44 -4.00
C TRP A 130 17.40 -10.99 -3.98
N ILE A 131 18.27 -10.03 -4.29
CA ILE A 131 17.88 -8.62 -4.43
C ILE A 131 16.79 -8.39 -5.50
N ASP A 132 16.72 -9.19 -6.57
CA ASP A 132 15.67 -9.07 -7.59
C ASP A 132 14.30 -9.50 -7.06
N VAL A 133 14.27 -10.51 -6.20
CA VAL A 133 13.04 -10.90 -5.48
C VAL A 133 12.59 -9.76 -4.58
N VAL A 134 13.53 -9.14 -3.85
CA VAL A 134 13.25 -8.00 -2.97
C VAL A 134 12.74 -6.79 -3.76
N TYR A 135 13.33 -6.48 -4.92
CA TYR A 135 12.81 -5.42 -5.80
C TYR A 135 11.43 -5.76 -6.35
N THR A 136 11.18 -7.02 -6.72
CA THR A 136 9.86 -7.48 -7.17
C THR A 136 8.79 -7.25 -6.11
N LEU A 137 9.08 -7.52 -4.84
CA LEU A 137 8.18 -7.19 -3.73
C LEU A 137 7.88 -5.69 -3.63
N GLY A 138 8.90 -4.84 -3.82
CA GLY A 138 8.73 -3.39 -3.87
C GLY A 138 7.85 -2.93 -5.03
N TYR A 139 8.04 -3.49 -6.22
CA TYR A 139 7.19 -3.21 -7.39
C TYR A 139 5.75 -3.66 -7.19
N VAL A 140 5.51 -4.83 -6.56
CA VAL A 140 4.16 -5.29 -6.21
C VAL A 140 3.46 -4.28 -5.29
N LYS A 141 4.15 -3.79 -4.24
CA LYS A 141 3.61 -2.71 -3.38
C LYS A 141 3.23 -1.48 -4.19
N LEU A 142 4.10 -1.05 -5.10
CA LEU A 142 3.89 0.12 -5.95
C LEU A 142 2.66 -0.05 -6.85
N ILE A 143 2.55 -1.17 -7.56
CA ILE A 143 1.41 -1.49 -8.43
C ILE A 143 0.11 -1.55 -7.63
N CYS A 144 0.11 -2.24 -6.47
CA CYS A 144 -1.05 -2.30 -5.60
C CYS A 144 -1.50 -0.90 -5.17
N THR A 145 -0.55 0.01 -4.93
CA THR A 145 -0.82 1.40 -4.54
C THR A 145 -1.45 2.20 -5.66
N PHE A 146 -0.92 2.09 -6.88
CA PHE A 146 -1.51 2.74 -8.04
C PHE A 146 -2.92 2.25 -8.35
N VAL A 147 -3.10 0.93 -8.39
CA VAL A 147 -4.38 0.35 -8.81
C VAL A 147 -5.48 0.59 -7.78
N LYS A 148 -5.17 0.69 -6.49
CA LYS A 148 -6.18 1.08 -5.49
C LYS A 148 -6.53 2.58 -5.58
N TYR A 149 -5.55 3.44 -5.86
CA TYR A 149 -5.75 4.89 -5.76
C TYR A 149 -6.47 5.50 -6.98
N ILE A 150 -6.18 5.06 -8.20
CA ILE A 150 -6.79 5.63 -9.41
C ILE A 150 -8.32 5.45 -9.44
N PRO A 151 -8.87 4.23 -9.27
CA PRO A 151 -10.31 4.03 -9.27
C PRO A 151 -10.99 4.76 -8.12
N GLN A 152 -10.35 4.81 -6.94
CA GLN A 152 -10.89 5.52 -5.79
C GLN A 152 -10.98 7.02 -6.05
N ALA A 153 -9.92 7.63 -6.60
CA ALA A 153 -9.90 9.05 -6.95
C ALA A 153 -10.98 9.38 -7.99
N TRP A 154 -11.19 8.50 -8.96
CA TRP A 154 -12.23 8.64 -9.97
C TRP A 154 -13.65 8.49 -9.40
N VAL A 155 -13.89 7.50 -8.53
CA VAL A 155 -15.19 7.31 -7.87
C VAL A 155 -15.52 8.51 -6.98
N ASN A 156 -14.55 9.00 -6.19
CA ASN A 156 -14.72 10.22 -5.40
C ASN A 156 -15.07 11.42 -6.31
N TYR A 157 -14.40 11.54 -7.45
CA TYR A 157 -14.68 12.60 -8.42
C TYR A 157 -16.08 12.49 -9.04
N LYS A 158 -16.53 11.28 -9.36
CA LYS A 158 -17.84 11.02 -9.96
C LYS A 158 -18.98 11.20 -8.96
N ARG A 159 -18.81 10.74 -7.72
CA ARG A 159 -19.81 10.87 -6.64
C ARG A 159 -19.84 12.26 -6.02
N LYS A 160 -18.79 13.07 -6.23
CA LYS A 160 -18.60 14.36 -5.55
C LYS A 160 -18.66 14.24 -4.03
N SER A 161 -18.31 13.08 -3.50
CA SER A 161 -18.46 12.74 -2.08
C SER A 161 -17.36 11.77 -1.69
N THR A 162 -16.91 11.90 -0.46
CA THR A 162 -15.91 11.01 0.18
C THR A 162 -16.49 10.35 1.45
N GLN A 163 -17.81 10.42 1.63
CA GLN A 163 -18.51 9.80 2.76
C GLN A 163 -18.38 8.27 2.69
N GLY A 164 -18.08 7.64 3.83
CA GLY A 164 -17.90 6.19 3.94
C GLY A 164 -16.46 5.70 3.80
N TRP A 165 -15.54 6.56 3.33
CA TRP A 165 -14.12 6.26 3.22
C TRP A 165 -13.30 6.82 4.40
N SER A 166 -12.31 6.07 4.87
CA SER A 166 -11.53 6.43 6.06
C SER A 166 -10.33 7.31 5.71
N ILE A 167 -10.55 8.63 5.61
CA ILE A 167 -9.50 9.64 5.36
C ILE A 167 -8.33 9.54 6.36
N MET A 168 -8.59 9.09 7.60
CA MET A 168 -7.56 8.93 8.63
C MET A 168 -6.42 8.01 8.19
N GLN A 169 -6.71 6.97 7.41
CA GLN A 169 -5.65 6.07 6.91
C GLN A 169 -4.73 6.81 5.94
N ILE A 170 -5.29 7.63 5.05
CA ILE A 170 -4.54 8.45 4.10
C ILE A 170 -3.74 9.53 4.81
N LEU A 171 -4.28 10.14 5.86
CA LEU A 171 -3.53 11.11 6.67
C LEU A 171 -2.34 10.45 7.37
N PHE A 172 -2.49 9.22 7.87
CA PHE A 172 -1.37 8.47 8.44
C PHE A 172 -0.34 8.06 7.40
N ASP A 173 -0.78 7.58 6.22
CA ASP A 173 0.12 7.24 5.11
C ASP A 173 0.89 8.48 4.63
N PHE A 174 0.21 9.62 4.47
CA PHE A 174 0.81 10.91 4.12
C PHE A 174 1.82 11.36 5.16
N THR A 175 1.44 11.35 6.44
CA THR A 175 2.32 11.77 7.54
C THR A 175 3.56 10.87 7.61
N GLY A 176 3.38 9.55 7.46
CA GLY A 176 4.49 8.60 7.40
C GLY A 176 5.41 8.86 6.20
N GLY A 177 4.84 9.13 5.03
CA GLY A 177 5.59 9.47 3.81
C GLY A 177 6.40 10.76 3.96
N VAL A 178 5.80 11.82 4.51
CA VAL A 178 6.47 13.09 4.78
C VAL A 178 7.60 12.92 5.80
N LEU A 179 7.35 12.20 6.90
CA LEU A 179 8.38 11.94 7.92
C LEU A 179 9.55 11.11 7.35
N SER A 180 9.26 10.12 6.51
CA SER A 180 10.30 9.31 5.84
C SER A 180 11.13 10.14 4.86
N LEU A 181 10.52 11.06 4.10
CA LEU A 181 11.25 12.00 3.25
C LEU A 181 12.10 12.98 4.06
N LEU A 182 11.56 13.52 5.15
CA LEU A 182 12.31 14.43 6.02
C LEU A 182 13.53 13.74 6.61
N GLN A 183 13.38 12.50 7.07
CA GLN A 183 14.52 11.71 7.53
C GLN A 183 15.55 11.48 6.42
N LEU A 184 15.12 11.13 5.20
CA LEU A 184 16.03 10.95 4.07
C LEU A 184 16.83 12.24 3.77
N VAL A 185 16.17 13.40 3.82
CA VAL A 185 16.82 14.71 3.63
C VAL A 185 17.82 14.99 4.75
N ILE A 186 17.46 14.72 6.02
CA ILE A 186 18.36 14.89 7.16
C ILE A 186 19.58 13.96 7.01
N ASP A 187 19.36 12.68 6.73
CA ASP A 187 20.43 11.67 6.58
C ASP A 187 21.39 12.02 5.43
N ALA A 188 20.86 12.50 4.29
CA ALA A 188 21.66 12.95 3.15
C ALA A 188 22.45 14.23 3.47
N SER A 189 21.84 15.15 4.22
CA SER A 189 22.49 16.40 4.63
C SER A 189 23.65 16.15 5.62
N LEU A 190 23.47 15.21 6.56
CA LEU A 190 24.49 14.85 7.54
C LEU A 190 25.65 14.04 6.94
N GLN A 191 25.37 13.24 5.91
CA GLN A 191 26.39 12.46 5.20
C GLN A 191 27.07 13.25 4.07
N ALA A 192 26.63 14.48 3.81
CA ALA A 192 27.03 15.30 2.66
C ALA A 192 26.93 14.56 1.31
N ASP A 193 26.09 13.53 1.25
CA ASP A 193 25.95 12.62 0.12
C ASP A 193 24.49 12.59 -0.33
N TRP A 194 24.24 13.31 -1.43
CA TRP A 194 22.93 13.42 -2.07
C TRP A 194 22.66 12.27 -3.04
N SER A 195 23.67 11.45 -3.35
CA SER A 195 23.53 10.34 -4.29
C SER A 195 22.54 9.29 -3.79
N GLY A 196 22.37 9.14 -2.48
CA GLY A 196 21.37 8.26 -1.87
C GLY A 196 19.91 8.65 -2.14
N ILE A 197 19.65 9.92 -2.50
CA ILE A 197 18.32 10.37 -2.91
C ILE A 197 18.05 9.93 -4.34
N THR A 198 18.93 10.24 -5.29
CA THR A 198 18.75 9.91 -6.72
C THR A 198 19.04 8.45 -7.05
N GLY A 199 19.84 7.76 -6.23
CA GLY A 199 20.34 6.40 -6.46
C GLY A 199 19.31 5.29 -6.19
N ASN A 200 18.14 5.61 -5.64
CA ASN A 200 17.06 4.64 -5.42
C ASN A 200 15.75 5.11 -6.09
N PRO A 201 15.63 4.96 -7.42
CA PRO A 201 14.45 5.39 -8.17
C PRO A 201 13.16 4.73 -7.71
N LEU A 202 13.24 3.50 -7.15
CA LEU A 202 12.09 2.79 -6.61
C LEU A 202 11.57 3.47 -5.33
N LYS A 203 12.45 3.83 -4.39
CA LYS A 203 12.07 4.52 -3.15
C LYS A 203 11.53 5.93 -3.44
N LEU A 204 12.19 6.66 -4.35
CA LEU A 204 11.70 7.97 -4.81
C LEU A 204 10.34 7.89 -5.48
N GLY A 205 10.16 6.96 -6.42
CA GLY A 205 8.88 6.77 -7.11
C GLY A 205 7.77 6.44 -6.12
N LEU A 206 8.00 5.46 -5.25
CA LEU A 206 7.00 4.99 -4.28
C LEU A 206 6.57 6.11 -3.32
N SER A 207 7.53 6.91 -2.83
CA SER A 207 7.25 8.04 -1.94
C SER A 207 6.48 9.16 -2.64
N ASN A 208 6.96 9.62 -3.82
CA ASN A 208 6.32 10.73 -4.54
C ASN A 208 4.91 10.39 -5.01
N ILE A 209 4.71 9.19 -5.56
CA ILE A 209 3.40 8.75 -6.04
C ILE A 209 2.42 8.63 -4.88
N SER A 210 2.82 8.02 -3.76
CA SER A 210 1.96 7.90 -2.59
C SER A 210 1.53 9.27 -2.09
N ILE A 211 2.50 10.17 -1.86
CA ILE A 211 2.24 11.53 -1.37
C ILE A 211 1.34 12.32 -2.33
N ALA A 212 1.55 12.20 -3.64
CA ALA A 212 0.72 12.88 -4.64
C ALA A 212 -0.75 12.43 -4.56
N PHE A 213 -1.00 11.11 -4.50
CA PHE A 213 -2.36 10.60 -4.34
C PHE A 213 -2.97 10.96 -2.99
N ASP A 214 -2.18 10.91 -1.91
CA ASP A 214 -2.64 11.29 -0.58
C ASP A 214 -3.08 12.77 -0.55
N VAL A 215 -2.33 13.67 -1.19
CA VAL A 215 -2.72 15.08 -1.37
C VAL A 215 -4.01 15.20 -2.17
N ILE A 216 -4.16 14.48 -3.29
CA ILE A 216 -5.41 14.49 -4.09
C ILE A 216 -6.59 14.13 -3.19
N PHE A 217 -6.45 13.10 -2.37
CA PHE A 217 -7.50 12.65 -1.48
C PHE A 217 -7.81 13.62 -0.34
N ILE A 218 -6.80 14.26 0.24
CA ILE A 218 -6.97 15.33 1.23
C ILE A 218 -7.73 16.51 0.63
N VAL A 219 -7.35 16.92 -0.59
CA VAL A 219 -8.03 18.00 -1.34
C VAL A 219 -9.48 17.62 -1.65
N GLN A 220 -9.71 16.39 -2.14
CA GLN A 220 -11.07 15.90 -2.40
C GLN A 220 -11.92 15.91 -1.13
N HIS A 221 -11.38 15.47 0.01
CA HIS A 221 -12.13 15.33 1.25
C HIS A 221 -12.40 16.66 1.96
N TYR A 222 -11.38 17.51 2.11
CA TYR A 222 -11.46 18.71 2.94
C TYR A 222 -11.78 20.00 2.16
N LEU A 223 -11.42 20.08 0.88
CA LEU A 223 -11.63 21.27 0.06
C LEU A 223 -12.81 21.13 -0.90
N LEU A 224 -12.85 20.07 -1.72
CA LEU A 224 -13.82 19.95 -2.80
C LEU A 224 -15.19 19.44 -2.35
N TYR A 225 -15.24 18.39 -1.53
CA TYR A 225 -16.47 17.67 -1.20
C TYR A 225 -16.88 17.81 0.27
N ARG A 226 -16.46 18.91 0.91
CA ARG A 226 -16.78 19.21 2.29
C ARG A 226 -18.29 19.41 2.46
N GLY A 227 -18.91 18.56 3.28
CA GLY A 227 -20.32 18.71 3.65
C GLY A 227 -21.35 18.23 2.63
N GLN A 228 -20.93 17.56 1.55
CA GLN A 228 -21.87 16.89 0.64
C GLN A 228 -22.26 15.52 1.21
N ASN A 229 -23.56 15.31 1.41
CA ASN A 229 -24.13 14.00 1.73
C ASN A 229 -24.20 13.16 0.47
N ASP A 230 -23.94 11.86 0.60
CA ASP A 230 -23.89 10.92 -0.52
C ASP A 230 -25.33 10.66 -1.01
N VAL A 231 -25.76 11.37 -2.06
CA VAL A 231 -27.13 11.24 -2.63
C VAL A 231 -27.45 9.79 -3.02
N SER A 232 -26.44 8.98 -3.36
CA SER A 232 -26.61 7.56 -3.66
C SER A 232 -26.92 6.68 -2.45
N ILE A 233 -26.57 7.08 -1.22
CA ILE A 233 -26.91 6.35 0.00
C ILE A 233 -28.38 6.60 0.37
N GLU A 234 -28.88 7.83 0.17
CA GLU A 234 -30.29 8.15 0.41
C GLU A 234 -31.21 7.36 -0.52
N VAL A 235 -30.85 7.19 -1.79
CA VAL A 235 -31.65 6.40 -2.75
C VAL A 235 -31.68 4.89 -2.40
N ASP A 236 -30.56 4.33 -1.93
CA ASP A 236 -30.50 2.92 -1.51
C ASP A 236 -31.24 2.71 -0.18
N GLU A 237 -31.17 3.65 0.76
CA GLU A 237 -31.97 3.61 2.00
C GLU A 237 -33.48 3.77 1.75
N ASP A 238 -33.90 4.64 0.82
CA ASP A 238 -35.32 4.81 0.48
C ASP A 238 -35.86 3.60 -0.31
N SER A 239 -35.03 2.97 -1.15
CA SER A 239 -35.44 1.73 -1.86
C SER A 239 -35.52 0.50 -0.93
N GLN A 240 -34.81 0.51 0.20
CA GLN A 240 -34.85 -0.54 1.22
C GLN A 240 -35.89 -0.28 2.32
N ARG A 241 -36.56 0.88 2.34
CA ARG A 241 -37.70 1.09 3.22
C ARG A 241 -38.88 0.27 2.68
N PRO A 242 -39.45 -0.66 3.46
CA PRO A 242 -40.68 -1.31 3.06
C PRO A 242 -41.71 -0.20 2.88
N LEU A 243 -42.33 -0.15 1.70
CA LEU A 243 -43.48 0.72 1.45
C LEU A 243 -44.53 0.36 2.48
N LEU A 244 -44.63 1.15 3.55
CA LEU A 244 -45.80 1.15 4.42
C LEU A 244 -46.91 1.72 3.56
N ALA A 245 -47.63 0.81 2.89
CA ALA A 245 -48.86 1.12 2.18
C ALA A 245 -49.79 1.84 3.17
N GLN A 246 -50.05 3.11 2.87
CA GLN A 246 -51.19 3.86 3.40
C GLN A 246 -52.47 3.40 2.72
#